data_AF-A0A6L6WQ76-F1
#
_entry.id   AF-A0A6L6WQ76-F1
#
_cell.length_a   1.000
_cell.length_b   1.000
_cell.length_c   1.000
_cell.angle_alpha   90.00
_cell.angle_beta   90.00
_cell.angle_gamma   90.00
#
_symmetry.space_group_name_H-M   'P 1'
#
loop_
_entity.id
_entity.type
_entity.pdbx_description
1 polymer ?
#
loop_
_entity_poly.entity_id
_entity_poly.type
_entity_poly.pdbx_seq_one_letter_code
_entity_poly.pdbx_strand_id
1 'polypeptide(L)'
;MASTTQEASHGAAEAAHGGGSSMPQLDFATFGNQIFWLAVALVVIYLILSRVALPRIAAVLAERQGTITNDIAAAEDLKAKAVEAENVYNKALADARAEAQRIAAETRAEIQAGLDEAIAQADVDIAAKAAESEKAIAEIKAGALDSITAVANDTAAEVVAALGGKADAKAIAAAVSDRMKG
;
A
#
# COMPACT_ATOMS: atom_id res chain seq x y z
N MET A 1 -89.06 -51.05 44.06
CA MET A 1 -88.54 -52.33 43.51
C MET A 1 -87.38 -51.94 42.60
N ALA A 2 -86.15 -52.40 42.85
CA ALA A 2 -85.64 -53.78 42.67
C ALA A 2 -85.42 -54.05 41.15
N SER A 3 -84.17 -54.18 40.68
CA SER A 3 -83.33 -55.41 40.66
C SER A 3 -83.49 -56.17 39.34
N THR A 4 -82.52 -56.88 38.74
CA THR A 4 -81.06 -57.01 38.97
C THR A 4 -80.45 -57.71 37.73
N THR A 5 -79.13 -57.58 37.52
CA THR A 5 -78.29 -58.30 36.54
C THR A 5 -78.42 -59.83 36.62
N GLN A 6 -78.16 -60.58 35.53
CA GLN A 6 -77.67 -61.96 35.70
C GLN A 6 -76.69 -62.49 34.62
N GLU A 7 -75.69 -63.23 35.11
CA GLU A 7 -74.63 -64.06 34.48
C GLU A 7 -75.15 -65.43 33.96
N ALA A 8 -74.41 -66.33 33.28
CA ALA A 8 -73.21 -66.25 32.40
C ALA A 8 -73.22 -67.45 31.39
N SER A 9 -72.36 -68.47 31.28
CA SER A 9 -71.10 -68.90 31.95
C SER A 9 -70.23 -69.88 31.09
N HIS A 10 -68.92 -69.84 31.35
CA HIS A 10 -67.79 -70.80 31.16
C HIS A 10 -67.85 -72.13 30.36
N GLY A 11 -66.67 -72.47 29.80
CA GLY A 11 -66.17 -73.83 29.57
C GLY A 11 -64.64 -73.88 29.80
N ALA A 12 -64.10 -74.99 30.30
CA ALA A 12 -62.68 -75.11 30.72
C ALA A 12 -62.05 -76.45 30.26
N ALA A 13 -60.71 -76.54 30.33
CA ALA A 13 -59.96 -77.78 30.10
C ALA A 13 -58.79 -77.91 31.09
N GLU A 14 -58.55 -79.13 31.56
CA GLU A 14 -57.72 -79.53 32.70
C GLU A 14 -56.29 -78.94 32.79
N ALA A 15 -55.94 -78.49 34.01
CA ALA A 15 -54.59 -78.59 34.58
C ALA A 15 -54.72 -78.79 36.10
N ALA A 16 -54.21 -79.92 36.63
CA ALA A 16 -54.52 -80.37 37.99
C ALA A 16 -53.65 -79.72 39.10
N HIS A 17 -54.13 -79.81 40.35
CA HIS A 17 -53.58 -79.11 41.52
C HIS A 17 -52.11 -79.45 41.86
N GLY A 18 -51.36 -78.42 42.30
CA GLY A 18 -49.92 -78.55 42.64
C GLY A 18 -49.33 -77.68 43.76
N GLY A 19 -50.15 -76.90 44.49
CA GLY A 19 -49.73 -76.24 45.75
C GLY A 19 -48.92 -74.93 45.63
N GLY A 20 -49.33 -73.91 46.39
CA GLY A 20 -48.61 -72.65 46.56
C GLY A 20 -49.12 -71.51 45.66
N SER A 21 -49.34 -70.33 46.26
CA SER A 21 -49.77 -69.11 45.56
C SER A 21 -48.57 -68.34 45.00
N SER A 22 -47.86 -68.92 44.04
CA SER A 22 -46.98 -68.15 43.17
C SER A 22 -47.82 -67.23 42.27
N MET A 23 -47.41 -65.98 42.10
CA MET A 23 -47.91 -65.19 40.98
C MET A 23 -47.50 -65.89 39.67
N PRO A 24 -48.36 -66.00 38.64
CA PRO A 24 -48.00 -66.65 37.36
C PRO A 24 -46.77 -66.06 36.65
N GLN A 25 -46.32 -64.87 37.06
CA GLN A 25 -45.11 -64.21 36.59
C GLN A 25 -43.81 -64.74 37.23
N LEU A 26 -43.91 -65.57 38.28
CA LEU A 26 -42.80 -66.13 39.05
C LEU A 26 -42.67 -67.66 38.88
N ASP A 27 -43.29 -68.24 37.86
CA ASP A 27 -43.11 -69.65 37.51
C ASP A 27 -41.79 -69.87 36.76
N PHE A 28 -40.79 -70.34 37.51
CA PHE A 28 -39.45 -70.68 37.02
C PHE A 28 -39.44 -71.73 35.91
N ALA A 29 -40.49 -72.56 35.74
CA ALA A 29 -40.57 -73.50 34.61
C ALA A 29 -40.55 -72.79 33.25
N THR A 30 -41.07 -71.55 33.18
CA THR A 30 -41.10 -70.76 31.95
C THR A 30 -39.79 -70.03 31.65
N PHE A 31 -38.94 -69.82 32.67
CA PHE A 31 -37.78 -68.93 32.59
C PHE A 31 -36.72 -69.44 31.59
N GLY A 32 -36.53 -70.75 31.46
CA GLY A 32 -35.56 -71.32 30.52
C GLY A 32 -35.82 -70.93 29.06
N ASN A 33 -37.08 -70.93 28.64
CA ASN A 33 -37.48 -70.50 27.29
C ASN A 33 -37.33 -68.99 27.10
N GLN A 34 -37.69 -68.19 28.11
CA GLN A 34 -37.51 -66.73 28.08
C GLN A 34 -36.03 -66.33 27.99
N ILE A 35 -35.17 -66.96 28.80
CA ILE A 35 -33.72 -66.73 28.81
C ILE A 35 -33.08 -67.17 27.49
N PHE A 36 -33.52 -68.29 26.89
CA PHE A 36 -33.06 -68.71 25.57
C PHE A 36 -33.35 -67.66 24.49
N TRP A 37 -34.60 -67.19 24.39
CA TRP A 37 -34.96 -66.18 23.40
C TRP A 37 -34.34 -64.80 23.68
N LEU A 38 -34.15 -64.44 24.95
CA LEU A 38 -33.40 -63.24 25.36
C LEU A 38 -31.94 -63.34 24.88
N ALA A 39 -31.27 -64.46 25.10
CA ALA A 39 -29.90 -64.69 24.64
C ALA A 39 -29.79 -64.65 23.11
N VAL A 40 -30.71 -65.30 22.39
CA VAL A 40 -30.78 -65.25 20.91
C VAL A 40 -30.98 -63.81 20.41
N ALA A 41 -31.94 -63.07 20.99
CA ALA A 41 -32.19 -61.68 20.61
C ALA A 41 -30.99 -60.77 20.90
N LEU A 42 -30.34 -60.94 22.05
CA LEU A 42 -29.15 -60.20 22.45
C LEU A 42 -27.97 -60.46 21.50
N VAL A 43 -27.74 -61.72 21.10
CA VAL A 43 -26.72 -62.08 20.10
C VAL A 43 -27.04 -61.47 18.73
N VAL A 44 -28.30 -61.52 18.28
CA VAL A 44 -28.71 -60.90 17.00
C VAL A 44 -28.51 -59.38 17.03
N ILE A 45 -28.91 -58.70 18.11
CA ILE A 45 -28.69 -57.25 18.27
C ILE A 45 -27.19 -56.94 18.33
N TYR A 46 -26.39 -57.71 19.06
CA TYR A 46 -24.94 -57.55 19.13
C TYR A 46 -24.27 -57.68 17.75
N LEU A 47 -24.69 -58.65 16.94
CA LEU A 47 -24.17 -58.83 15.57
C LEU A 47 -24.59 -57.66 14.65
N ILE A 48 -25.82 -57.16 14.76
CA ILE A 48 -26.28 -55.99 13.99
C ILE A 48 -25.49 -54.73 14.40
N LEU A 49 -25.30 -54.51 15.70
CA LEU A 49 -24.56 -53.34 16.20
C LEU A 49 -23.08 -53.39 15.81
N SER A 50 -22.41 -54.51 16.08
CA SER A 50 -20.98 -54.68 15.79
C SER A 50 -20.65 -54.70 14.29
N ARG A 51 -21.56 -55.21 13.44
CA ARG A 51 -21.28 -55.44 12.01
C ARG A 51 -21.99 -54.49 11.04
N VAL A 52 -22.97 -53.70 11.49
CA VAL A 52 -23.69 -52.72 10.65
C VAL A 52 -23.72 -51.32 11.27
N ALA A 53 -24.11 -51.17 12.54
CA ALA A 53 -24.29 -49.85 13.14
C ALA A 53 -22.96 -49.13 13.45
N LEU A 54 -22.08 -49.77 14.23
CA LEU A 54 -20.79 -49.19 14.61
C LEU A 54 -19.88 -48.90 13.41
N PRO A 55 -19.76 -49.78 12.38
CA PRO A 55 -18.98 -49.45 11.18
C PRO A 55 -19.50 -48.24 10.40
N ARG A 56 -20.83 -48.03 10.34
CA ARG A 56 -21.42 -46.85 9.68
C ARG A 56 -21.14 -45.56 10.45
N ILE A 57 -21.25 -45.59 11.79
CA ILE A 57 -20.93 -44.44 12.64
C ILE A 57 -19.43 -44.10 12.55
N ALA A 58 -18.56 -45.11 12.55
CA ALA A 58 -17.12 -44.93 12.38
C ALA A 58 -16.76 -44.32 11.02
N ALA A 59 -17.44 -44.72 9.94
CA ALA A 59 -17.23 -44.15 8.60
C ALA A 59 -17.57 -42.65 8.56
N VAL A 60 -18.74 -42.23 9.08
CA VAL A 60 -19.15 -40.82 9.13
C VAL A 60 -18.23 -39.99 10.04
N LEU A 61 -17.71 -40.58 11.13
CA LEU A 61 -16.74 -39.91 11.99
C LEU A 61 -15.37 -39.73 11.29
N ALA A 62 -14.90 -40.75 10.58
CA ALA A 62 -13.65 -40.70 9.81
C ALA A 62 -13.74 -39.71 8.63
N GLU A 63 -14.87 -39.67 7.92
CA GLU A 63 -15.17 -38.68 6.88
C GLU A 63 -15.07 -37.25 7.43
N ARG A 64 -15.77 -36.96 8.55
CA ARG A 64 -15.70 -35.65 9.21
C ARG A 64 -14.31 -35.28 9.70
N GLN A 65 -13.56 -36.22 10.27
CA GLN A 65 -12.16 -35.99 10.67
C GLN A 65 -11.26 -35.72 9.46
N GLY A 66 -11.48 -36.42 8.34
CA GLY A 66 -10.79 -36.19 7.07
C GLY A 66 -11.04 -34.79 6.53
N THR A 67 -12.30 -34.37 6.43
CA THR A 67 -12.68 -33.01 6.00
C THR A 67 -12.07 -31.95 6.92
N ILE A 68 -12.22 -32.06 8.24
CA ILE A 68 -11.66 -31.09 9.19
C ILE A 68 -10.13 -30.99 9.07
N THR A 69 -9.43 -32.13 8.94
CA THR A 69 -7.97 -32.14 8.76
C THR A 69 -7.55 -31.51 7.43
N ASN A 70 -8.26 -31.80 6.35
CA ASN A 70 -8.04 -31.20 5.04
C ASN A 70 -8.25 -29.68 5.06
N ASP A 71 -9.33 -29.22 5.68
CA ASP A 71 -9.70 -27.80 5.71
C ASP A 71 -8.73 -26.99 6.59
N ILE A 72 -8.22 -27.59 7.68
CA ILE A 72 -7.13 -27.02 8.48
C ILE A 72 -5.84 -26.93 7.65
N ALA A 73 -5.43 -28.00 6.97
CA ALA A 73 -4.22 -27.99 6.15
C ALA A 73 -4.30 -26.97 4.99
N ALA A 74 -5.47 -26.84 4.36
CA ALA A 74 -5.73 -25.83 3.34
C ALA A 74 -5.70 -24.40 3.92
N ALA A 75 -6.24 -24.19 5.12
CA ALA A 75 -6.16 -22.89 5.80
C ALA A 75 -4.73 -22.51 6.21
N GLU A 76 -3.91 -23.49 6.62
CA GLU A 76 -2.49 -23.27 6.94
C GLU A 76 -1.65 -22.98 5.68
N ASP A 77 -1.87 -23.68 4.57
CA ASP A 77 -1.25 -23.42 3.27
C ASP A 77 -1.63 -22.02 2.73
N LEU A 78 -2.91 -21.65 2.77
CA LEU A 78 -3.37 -20.30 2.40
C LEU A 78 -2.79 -19.21 3.29
N LYS A 79 -2.66 -19.46 4.60
CA LYS A 79 -2.01 -18.55 5.55
C LYS A 79 -0.51 -18.40 5.26
N ALA A 80 0.19 -19.49 4.96
CA ALA A 80 1.61 -19.45 4.58
C ALA A 80 1.82 -18.62 3.31
N LYS A 81 1.00 -18.86 2.27
CA LYS A 81 1.02 -18.09 1.02
C LYS A 81 0.67 -16.61 1.21
N ALA A 82 -0.27 -16.29 2.11
CA ALA A 82 -0.59 -14.90 2.44
C ALA A 82 0.60 -14.18 3.10
N VAL A 83 1.29 -14.83 4.05
CA VAL A 83 2.49 -14.29 4.71
C VAL A 83 3.67 -14.19 3.73
N GLU A 84 3.85 -15.14 2.82
CA GLU A 84 4.86 -15.06 1.76
C GLU A 84 4.58 -13.86 0.82
N ALA A 85 3.34 -13.72 0.34
CA ALA A 85 2.92 -12.60 -0.50
C ALA A 85 3.06 -11.24 0.20
N GLU A 86 2.73 -11.15 1.50
CA GLU A 86 2.93 -9.96 2.31
C GLU A 86 4.43 -9.60 2.42
N ASN A 87 5.30 -10.58 2.67
CA ASN A 87 6.75 -10.36 2.73
C ASN A 87 7.33 -9.90 1.37
N VAL A 88 6.89 -10.52 0.27
CA VAL A 88 7.29 -10.12 -1.10
C VAL A 88 6.80 -8.70 -1.42
N TYR A 89 5.55 -8.37 -1.07
CA TYR A 89 4.99 -7.02 -1.25
C TYR A 89 5.74 -5.97 -0.43
N ASN A 90 5.96 -6.23 0.87
CA ASN A 90 6.67 -5.31 1.76
C ASN A 90 8.12 -5.10 1.32
N LYS A 91 8.79 -6.15 0.82
CA LYS A 91 10.11 -6.02 0.19
C LYS A 91 10.05 -5.16 -1.07
N ALA A 92 9.17 -5.46 -2.01
CA ALA A 92 9.05 -4.69 -3.26
C ALA A 92 8.72 -3.20 -2.99
N LEU A 93 7.93 -2.91 -1.96
CA LEU A 93 7.64 -1.54 -1.51
C LEU A 93 8.86 -0.85 -0.88
N ALA A 94 9.72 -1.59 -0.16
CA ALA A 94 10.97 -1.06 0.37
C ALA A 94 11.99 -0.79 -0.75
N ASP A 95 12.19 -1.76 -1.64
CA ASP A 95 13.10 -1.67 -2.80
C ASP A 95 12.68 -0.49 -3.71
N ALA A 96 11.39 -0.35 -4.03
CA ALA A 96 10.87 0.76 -4.83
C ALA A 96 11.02 2.13 -4.15
N ARG A 97 10.94 2.20 -2.81
CA ARG A 97 11.20 3.44 -2.06
C ARG A 97 12.67 3.82 -2.06
N ALA A 98 13.57 2.84 -1.91
CA ALA A 98 15.01 3.06 -2.00
C ALA A 98 15.41 3.53 -3.42
N GLU A 99 14.86 2.90 -4.46
CA GLU A 99 15.12 3.29 -5.85
C GLU A 99 14.57 4.68 -6.18
N ALA A 100 13.36 5.02 -5.73
CA ALA A 100 12.82 6.37 -5.88
C ALA A 100 13.67 7.44 -5.16
N GLN A 101 14.25 7.12 -4.00
CA GLN A 101 15.20 8.00 -3.31
C GLN A 101 16.54 8.11 -4.05
N ARG A 102 17.04 7.00 -4.63
CA ARG A 102 18.26 6.96 -5.45
C ARG A 102 18.12 7.88 -6.67
N ILE A 103 17.06 7.68 -7.46
CA ILE A 103 16.75 8.51 -8.64
C ILE A 103 16.58 9.99 -8.24
N ALA A 104 15.84 10.28 -7.16
CA ALA A 104 15.64 11.66 -6.70
C ALA A 104 16.93 12.34 -6.19
N ALA A 105 17.94 11.58 -5.78
CA ALA A 105 19.26 12.12 -5.43
C ALA A 105 20.15 12.29 -6.68
N GLU A 106 20.15 11.31 -7.58
CA GLU A 106 20.88 11.29 -8.85
C GLU A 106 20.46 12.46 -9.74
N THR A 107 19.16 12.61 -10.03
CA THR A 107 18.63 13.74 -10.82
C THR A 107 18.85 15.10 -10.16
N ARG A 108 18.94 15.19 -8.82
CA ARG A 108 19.32 16.45 -8.15
C ARG A 108 20.79 16.81 -8.36
N ALA A 109 21.68 15.82 -8.35
CA ALA A 109 23.10 16.04 -8.64
C ALA A 109 23.31 16.45 -10.11
N GLU A 110 22.61 15.79 -11.05
CA GLU A 110 22.61 16.16 -12.47
C GLU A 110 22.11 17.60 -12.70
N ILE A 111 20.97 17.96 -12.10
CA ILE A 111 20.40 19.32 -12.21
C ILE A 111 21.34 20.36 -11.59
N GLN A 112 21.99 20.07 -10.46
CA GLN A 112 22.94 21.00 -9.85
C GLN A 112 24.17 21.20 -10.75
N ALA A 113 24.74 20.12 -11.29
CA ALA A 113 25.90 20.20 -12.18
C ALA A 113 25.59 21.01 -13.46
N GLY A 114 24.43 20.78 -14.08
CA GLY A 114 23.99 21.55 -15.25
C GLY A 114 23.63 23.01 -14.93
N LEU A 115 23.17 23.30 -13.70
CA LEU A 115 22.97 24.66 -13.22
C LEU A 115 24.31 25.39 -12.99
N ASP A 116 25.28 24.72 -12.39
CA ASP A 116 26.62 25.27 -12.15
C ASP A 116 27.36 25.55 -13.47
N GLU A 117 27.23 24.68 -14.48
CA GLU A 117 27.72 24.90 -15.84
C GLU A 117 27.03 26.09 -16.53
N ALA A 118 25.69 26.18 -16.43
CA ALA A 118 24.93 27.29 -17.00
C ALA A 118 25.25 28.64 -16.34
N ILE A 119 25.51 28.67 -15.03
CA ILE A 119 25.97 29.86 -14.31
C ILE A 119 27.37 30.26 -14.78
N ALA A 120 28.31 29.30 -14.88
CA ALA A 120 29.66 29.58 -15.34
C ALA A 120 29.70 30.15 -16.77
N GLN A 121 28.87 29.64 -17.70
CA GLN A 121 28.73 30.21 -19.04
C GLN A 121 28.09 31.61 -19.01
N ALA A 122 27.05 31.81 -18.19
CA ALA A 122 26.40 33.11 -18.05
C ALA A 122 27.36 34.19 -17.50
N ASP A 123 28.21 33.86 -16.52
CA ASP A 123 29.23 34.77 -15.99
C ASP A 123 30.28 35.15 -17.06
N VAL A 124 30.68 34.21 -17.93
CA VAL A 124 31.57 34.48 -19.08
C VAL A 124 30.91 35.45 -20.08
N ASP A 125 29.64 35.19 -20.44
CA ASP A 125 28.90 36.04 -21.39
C ASP A 125 28.63 37.45 -20.82
N ILE A 126 28.32 37.55 -19.51
CA ILE A 126 28.17 38.81 -18.77
C ILE A 126 29.49 39.57 -18.75
N ALA A 127 30.61 38.92 -18.43
CA ALA A 127 31.93 39.56 -18.39
C ALA A 127 32.37 40.07 -19.78
N ALA A 128 32.13 39.28 -20.83
CA ALA A 128 32.40 39.69 -22.21
C ALA A 128 31.57 40.94 -22.60
N LYS A 129 30.28 40.95 -22.25
CA LYS A 129 29.36 42.06 -22.57
C LYS A 129 29.59 43.31 -21.71
N ALA A 130 30.06 43.16 -20.49
CA ALA A 130 30.55 44.26 -19.66
C ALA A 130 31.77 44.93 -20.33
N ALA A 131 32.77 44.14 -20.73
CA ALA A 131 33.97 44.65 -21.41
C ALA A 131 33.70 45.25 -22.81
N GLU A 132 32.66 44.79 -23.51
CA GLU A 132 32.13 45.45 -24.72
C GLU A 132 31.51 46.82 -24.38
N SER A 133 30.65 46.85 -23.36
CA SER A 133 29.95 48.07 -22.92
C SER A 133 30.91 49.14 -22.39
N GLU A 134 31.96 48.76 -21.65
CA GLU A 134 33.00 49.67 -21.18
C GLU A 134 33.77 50.34 -22.33
N LYS A 135 34.06 49.60 -23.41
CA LYS A 135 34.69 50.16 -24.63
C LYS A 135 33.76 51.15 -25.31
N ALA A 136 32.49 50.78 -25.52
CA ALA A 136 31.51 51.67 -26.12
C ALA A 136 31.32 52.96 -25.30
N ILE A 137 31.29 52.86 -23.97
CA ILE A 137 31.23 54.02 -23.07
C ILE A 137 32.50 54.87 -23.17
N ALA A 138 33.68 54.27 -23.28
CA ALA A 138 34.94 54.99 -23.46
C ALA A 138 35.01 55.73 -24.81
N GLU A 139 34.56 55.11 -25.90
CA GLU A 139 34.46 55.71 -27.24
C GLU A 139 33.45 56.87 -27.26
N ILE A 140 32.25 56.68 -26.69
CA ILE A 140 31.25 57.74 -26.54
C ILE A 140 31.81 58.90 -25.70
N LYS A 141 32.54 58.61 -24.62
CA LYS A 141 33.17 59.64 -23.77
C LYS A 141 34.25 60.42 -24.51
N ALA A 142 35.06 59.76 -25.35
CA ALA A 142 36.05 60.43 -26.18
C ALA A 142 35.38 61.37 -27.21
N GLY A 143 34.44 60.85 -28.02
CA GLY A 143 33.72 61.65 -29.01
C GLY A 143 32.88 62.79 -28.40
N ALA A 144 32.39 62.61 -27.17
CA ALA A 144 31.74 63.68 -26.41
C ALA A 144 32.72 64.78 -25.97
N LEU A 145 33.94 64.43 -25.54
CA LEU A 145 34.97 65.42 -25.20
C LEU A 145 35.43 66.22 -26.44
N ASP A 146 35.59 65.57 -27.59
CA ASP A 146 35.91 66.24 -28.85
C ASP A 146 34.77 67.18 -29.29
N SER A 147 33.52 66.73 -29.18
CA SER A 147 32.33 67.53 -29.49
C SER A 147 32.18 68.73 -28.55
N ILE A 148 32.44 68.56 -27.25
CA ILE A 148 32.47 69.65 -26.26
C ILE A 148 33.59 70.63 -26.60
N THR A 149 34.77 70.15 -27.01
CA THR A 149 35.90 71.00 -27.41
C THR A 149 35.55 71.86 -28.63
N ALA A 150 34.91 71.28 -29.65
CA ALA A 150 34.44 72.02 -30.82
C ALA A 150 33.41 73.11 -30.43
N VAL A 151 32.32 72.72 -29.77
CA VAL A 151 31.25 73.66 -29.36
C VAL A 151 31.77 74.75 -28.42
N ALA A 152 32.72 74.46 -27.53
CA ALA A 152 33.33 75.44 -26.65
C ALA A 152 34.17 76.48 -27.42
N ASN A 153 34.92 76.06 -28.44
CA ASN A 153 35.68 76.97 -29.30
C ASN A 153 34.76 77.86 -30.14
N ASP A 154 33.75 77.27 -30.79
CA ASP A 154 32.79 78.00 -31.63
C ASP A 154 32.00 79.03 -30.79
N THR A 155 31.49 78.61 -29.62
CA THR A 155 30.77 79.50 -28.70
C THR A 155 31.68 80.62 -28.16
N ALA A 156 32.94 80.33 -27.86
CA ALA A 156 33.89 81.35 -27.41
C ALA A 156 34.23 82.35 -28.53
N ALA A 157 34.35 81.91 -29.78
CA ALA A 157 34.57 82.79 -30.93
C ALA A 157 33.38 83.74 -31.16
N GLU A 158 32.15 83.22 -31.14
CA GLU A 158 30.93 84.03 -31.25
C GLU A 158 30.80 85.05 -30.09
N VAL A 159 31.08 84.64 -28.85
CA VAL A 159 31.06 85.56 -27.70
C VAL A 159 32.13 86.65 -27.81
N VAL A 160 33.35 86.32 -28.26
CA VAL A 160 34.41 87.32 -28.49
C VAL A 160 34.01 88.31 -29.60
N ALA A 161 33.40 87.84 -30.68
CA ALA A 161 32.92 88.68 -31.77
C ALA A 161 31.76 89.59 -31.33
N ALA A 162 30.77 89.04 -30.61
CA ALA A 162 29.61 89.79 -30.09
C ALA A 162 30.02 90.88 -29.08
N LEU A 163 31.11 90.69 -28.34
CA LEU A 163 31.70 91.70 -27.44
C LEU A 163 32.62 92.70 -28.15
N GLY A 164 32.70 92.68 -29.49
CA GLY A 164 33.48 93.61 -30.30
C GLY A 164 34.98 93.31 -30.39
N GLY A 165 35.41 92.14 -29.91
CA GLY A 165 36.79 91.67 -30.07
C GLY A 165 37.03 91.05 -31.45
N LYS A 166 38.31 91.01 -31.88
CA LYS A 166 38.71 90.13 -32.98
C LYS A 166 38.91 88.72 -32.43
N ALA A 167 38.14 87.76 -32.93
CA ALA A 167 38.31 86.35 -32.60
C ALA A 167 39.61 85.79 -33.21
N ASP A 168 40.70 85.84 -32.44
CA ASP A 168 41.90 85.06 -32.75
C ASP A 168 41.64 83.59 -32.33
N ALA A 169 41.31 82.76 -33.32
CA ALA A 169 41.06 81.34 -33.13
C ALA A 169 42.23 80.60 -32.44
N LYS A 170 43.47 81.08 -32.58
CA LYS A 170 44.65 80.46 -31.97
C LYS A 170 44.77 80.80 -30.48
N ALA A 171 44.39 82.02 -30.09
CA ALA A 171 44.30 82.42 -28.69
C ALA A 171 43.09 81.78 -27.98
N ILE A 172 41.94 81.70 -28.67
CA ILE A 172 40.74 81.03 -28.16
C ILE A 172 41.01 79.53 -27.93
N ALA A 173 41.56 78.83 -28.92
CA ALA A 173 41.88 77.40 -28.80
C ALA A 173 42.86 77.09 -27.66
N ALA A 174 43.84 77.97 -27.40
CA ALA A 174 44.72 77.83 -26.25
C ALA A 174 43.97 78.01 -24.91
N ALA A 175 43.16 79.06 -24.78
CA ALA A 175 42.39 79.32 -23.57
C ALA A 175 41.34 78.23 -23.25
N VAL A 176 40.68 77.68 -24.28
CA VAL A 176 39.74 76.56 -24.14
C VAL A 176 40.50 75.27 -23.77
N SER A 177 41.62 74.98 -24.43
CA SER A 177 42.55 73.88 -24.08
C SER A 177 42.90 73.90 -22.60
N ASP A 178 43.36 75.05 -22.11
CA ASP A 178 43.91 75.16 -20.76
C ASP A 178 42.79 75.14 -19.71
N ARG A 179 41.58 75.61 -20.06
CA ARG A 179 40.40 75.49 -19.20
C ARG A 179 39.81 74.07 -19.17
N MET A 180 40.01 73.25 -20.20
CA MET A 180 39.59 71.84 -20.22
C MET A 180 40.59 70.88 -19.54
N LYS A 181 41.76 71.37 -19.12
CA LYS A 181 42.82 70.59 -18.43
C LYS A 181 42.90 70.82 -16.92
N GLY A 182 42.04 71.67 -16.35
CA GLY A 182 42.08 72.11 -14.95
C GLY A 182 40.85 71.73 -14.14
#